data_AF-A0A7X6XY57-F1
#
_entry.id   AF-A0A7X6XY57-F1
#
_cell.length_a   1.000
_cell.length_b   1.000
_cell.length_c   1.000
_cell.angle_alpha   90.00
_cell.angle_beta   90.00
_cell.angle_gamma   90.00
#
_symmetry.space_group_name_H-M   'P 1'
#
loop_
_entity.id
_entity.type
_entity.pdbx_description
1 polymer ?
#
loop_
_entity_poly.entity_id
_entity_poly.type
_entity_poly.pdbx_seq_one_letter_code
_entity_poly.pdbx_strand_id
1 'polypeptide(L)'
;MDYDVIIMGGGIVGCAAAYELCKYNLNVAVIEKNFDVAEDVALLNSSLISDGKDLDNEKIFKRTVESKNYLENLSSELEFFYEKVPSITVYENKKEAERIYTRAIKRKIEGLTLLEGNKANKINHNINKDECAILSENTAVISPYDYATSMAEIAYDNGVSFKLEEEVIEVKKQPRNGYYIVTDKSRYSSRVVIKTNYALKSDLKTKSELDMPSEEMLIENMLIEKDFNKEIKHIIKKRRKNGEVILLLPNSTNKLLVYLKTNEFKEFSEMKKEVESVIGPFPAERIDTLNESIFWNKEISINLVDNEPDYISINAKNYNSDTILPSLIKETMDKVGDILKLTVNKDFINKKRKYYKFKEITDEERNEIINIDPKYGNMICLCSNVTEGEIVDSIRRPLGARTIEGVRRRTGIINGRCQGSYCLTKITSILARELHISPMDVINDKKDSEVIASRIKEFDSI
;
A
#
# COMPACT_ATOMS: atom_id res chain seq x y z
N MET A 1 -6.53 29.58 5.19
CA MET A 1 -7.15 28.78 6.26
C MET A 1 -6.05 28.33 7.20
N ASP A 2 -6.34 28.24 8.50
CA ASP A 2 -5.33 27.97 9.53
C ASP A 2 -5.55 26.58 10.14
N TYR A 3 -4.49 25.79 10.19
CA TYR A 3 -4.47 24.44 10.76
C TYR A 3 -3.46 24.38 11.91
N ASP A 4 -3.66 23.45 12.84
CA ASP A 4 -2.63 23.12 13.81
C ASP A 4 -1.52 22.28 13.16
N VAL A 5 -1.93 21.33 12.31
CA VAL A 5 -1.02 20.43 11.59
C VAL A 5 -1.41 20.34 10.12
N ILE A 6 -0.43 20.50 9.22
CA ILE A 6 -0.57 20.17 7.80
C ILE A 6 0.35 19.00 7.49
N ILE A 7 -0.23 17.95 6.93
CA ILE A 7 0.47 16.79 6.37
C ILE A 7 0.60 17.01 4.86
N MET A 8 1.82 16.97 4.35
CA MET A 8 2.11 17.07 2.92
C MET A 8 2.33 15.66 2.35
N GLY A 9 1.36 15.20 1.56
CA GLY A 9 1.27 13.85 1.01
C GLY A 9 0.18 13.03 1.67
N GLY A 10 -0.71 12.48 0.85
CA GLY A 10 -1.78 11.54 1.20
C GLY A 10 -1.41 10.09 0.92
N GLY A 11 -0.12 9.75 0.88
CA GLY A 11 0.34 8.36 0.83
C GLY A 11 0.08 7.60 2.14
N ILE A 12 0.53 6.35 2.24
CA ILE A 12 0.26 5.50 3.42
C ILE A 12 0.73 6.13 4.74
N VAL A 13 1.88 6.83 4.73
CA VAL A 13 2.41 7.54 5.90
C VAL A 13 1.52 8.71 6.30
N GLY A 14 1.08 9.50 5.31
CA GLY A 14 0.21 10.65 5.55
C GLY A 14 -1.17 10.24 6.07
N CYS A 15 -1.74 9.16 5.52
CA CYS A 15 -2.98 8.57 5.99
C CYS A 15 -2.87 8.09 7.45
N ALA A 16 -1.77 7.43 7.81
CA ALA A 16 -1.54 6.97 9.17
C ALA A 16 -1.33 8.12 10.16
N ALA A 17 -0.61 9.18 9.77
CA ALA A 17 -0.45 10.38 10.58
C ALA A 17 -1.80 11.09 10.79
N ALA A 18 -2.62 11.21 9.75
CA ALA A 18 -3.96 11.81 9.83
C ALA A 18 -4.87 11.02 10.79
N TYR A 19 -4.85 9.69 10.71
CA TYR A 19 -5.61 8.81 11.58
C TYR A 19 -5.20 8.93 13.06
N GLU A 20 -3.90 9.01 13.38
CA GLU A 20 -3.47 9.20 14.77
C GLU A 20 -3.77 10.61 15.28
N LEU A 21 -3.63 11.64 14.44
CA LEU A 21 -3.88 13.03 14.83
C LEU A 21 -5.38 13.33 15.06
N CYS A 22 -6.29 12.68 14.33
CA CYS A 22 -7.74 12.90 14.47
C CYS A 22 -8.31 12.45 15.83
N LYS A 23 -7.54 11.66 16.60
CA LYS A 23 -7.84 11.26 17.98
C LYS A 23 -7.68 12.42 18.99
N TYR A 24 -7.18 13.57 18.54
CA TYR A 24 -6.96 14.77 19.35
C TYR A 24 -7.73 15.96 18.79
N ASN A 25 -8.05 16.94 19.64
CA ASN A 25 -8.69 18.20 19.24
C ASN A 25 -7.69 19.11 18.52
N LEU A 26 -7.36 18.76 17.28
CA LEU A 26 -6.47 19.49 16.39
C LEU A 26 -7.21 19.79 15.09
N ASN A 27 -7.00 20.98 14.52
CA ASN A 27 -7.40 21.23 13.15
C ASN A 27 -6.32 20.69 12.20
N VAL A 28 -6.62 19.61 11.47
CA VAL A 28 -5.63 18.89 10.65
C VAL A 28 -6.04 18.93 9.18
N ALA A 29 -5.07 19.15 8.30
CA ALA A 29 -5.26 18.97 6.87
C ALA A 29 -4.20 18.05 6.25
N VAL A 30 -4.62 17.29 5.24
CA VAL A 30 -3.75 16.51 4.34
C VAL A 30 -3.83 17.16 2.96
N ILE A 31 -2.69 17.51 2.39
CA ILE A 31 -2.59 18.06 1.03
C ILE A 31 -1.96 16.99 0.14
N GLU A 32 -2.71 16.51 -0.86
CA GLU A 32 -2.31 15.47 -1.79
C GLU A 32 -2.50 15.96 -3.23
N LYS A 33 -1.46 15.78 -4.05
CA LYS A 33 -1.43 16.28 -5.42
C LYS A 33 -2.23 15.42 -6.40
N ASN A 34 -2.47 14.16 -6.07
CA ASN A 34 -3.18 13.22 -6.91
C ASN A 34 -4.69 13.19 -6.59
N PHE A 35 -5.45 12.44 -7.37
CA PHE A 35 -6.92 12.38 -7.30
C PHE A 35 -7.43 11.53 -6.15
N ASP A 36 -6.57 10.69 -5.60
CA ASP A 36 -6.87 9.76 -4.52
C ASP A 36 -5.73 9.71 -3.49
N VAL A 37 -6.06 9.19 -2.31
CA VAL A 37 -5.05 8.84 -1.30
C VAL A 37 -4.38 7.52 -1.64
N ALA A 38 -3.17 7.32 -1.13
CA ALA A 38 -2.39 6.08 -1.27
C ALA A 38 -2.10 5.66 -2.72
N GLU A 39 -2.06 6.60 -3.67
CA GLU A 39 -1.63 6.32 -5.05
C GLU A 39 -0.14 5.94 -5.17
N ASP A 40 0.65 6.19 -4.12
CA ASP A 40 2.05 5.75 -4.00
C ASP A 40 2.19 4.26 -3.66
N VAL A 41 1.10 3.60 -3.22
CA VAL A 41 1.06 2.16 -2.99
C VAL A 41 1.03 1.41 -4.31
N ALA A 42 1.84 0.35 -4.41
CA ALA A 42 1.86 -0.52 -5.57
C ALA A 42 0.47 -1.10 -5.87
N LEU A 43 0.07 -1.05 -7.14
CA LEU A 43 -1.25 -1.49 -7.61
C LEU A 43 -1.60 -2.95 -7.25
N LEU A 44 -0.59 -3.79 -7.09
CA LEU A 44 -0.71 -5.21 -6.77
C LEU A 44 -1.13 -5.46 -5.30
N ASN A 45 -1.12 -4.40 -4.49
CA ASN A 45 -1.80 -4.26 -3.20
C ASN A 45 -1.58 -5.41 -2.20
N SER A 46 -0.33 -5.86 -2.06
CA SER A 46 0.04 -6.94 -1.14
C SER A 46 1.45 -6.74 -0.63
N SER A 47 1.66 -6.76 0.68
CA SER A 47 2.98 -6.55 1.29
C SER A 47 3.23 -7.56 2.41
N LEU A 48 4.51 -7.88 2.63
CA LEU A 48 4.94 -8.79 3.68
C LEU A 48 4.98 -8.08 5.03
N ILE A 49 4.25 -8.62 6.00
CA ILE A 49 4.46 -8.33 7.42
C ILE A 49 5.48 -9.32 7.96
N SER A 50 6.70 -8.82 8.15
CA SER A 50 7.86 -9.63 8.55
C SER A 50 7.93 -9.87 10.06
N ASP A 51 8.48 -11.02 10.45
CA ASP A 51 8.86 -11.35 11.83
C ASP A 51 10.21 -10.73 12.25
N GLY A 52 10.91 -10.08 11.31
CA GLY A 52 12.19 -9.43 11.55
C GLY A 52 13.38 -10.39 11.68
N LYS A 53 13.24 -11.70 11.43
CA LYS A 53 14.34 -12.68 11.56
C LYS A 53 15.55 -12.32 10.69
N ASP A 54 15.29 -11.78 9.50
CA ASP A 54 16.30 -11.43 8.51
C ASP A 54 16.99 -10.07 8.79
N LEU A 55 16.49 -9.26 9.73
CA LEU A 55 17.01 -7.93 10.00
C LEU A 55 18.33 -7.99 10.77
N ASP A 56 19.39 -7.38 10.24
CA ASP A 56 20.67 -7.26 10.95
C ASP A 56 20.61 -6.18 12.06
N ASN A 57 19.95 -5.05 11.81
CA ASN A 57 19.84 -3.94 12.75
C ASN A 57 18.86 -4.24 13.91
N GLU A 58 19.37 -4.20 15.15
CA GLU A 58 18.59 -4.50 16.36
C GLU A 58 17.49 -3.47 16.67
N LYS A 59 17.71 -2.19 16.33
CA LYS A 59 16.71 -1.13 16.51
C LYS A 59 15.52 -1.36 15.59
N ILE A 60 15.79 -1.67 14.31
CA ILE A 60 14.72 -1.94 13.32
C ILE A 60 13.98 -3.23 13.68
N PHE A 61 14.69 -4.27 14.15
CA PHE A 61 14.06 -5.49 14.65
C PHE A 61 13.03 -5.22 15.75
N LYS A 62 13.41 -4.44 16.79
CA LYS A 62 12.48 -4.09 17.88
C LYS A 62 11.25 -3.34 17.38
N ARG A 63 11.43 -2.36 16.48
CA ARG A 63 10.31 -1.62 15.85
C ARG A 63 9.40 -2.52 15.04
N THR A 64 9.96 -3.49 14.34
CA THR A 64 9.23 -4.48 13.52
C THR A 64 8.32 -5.32 14.41
N VAL A 65 8.84 -5.84 15.53
CA VAL A 65 8.07 -6.66 16.47
C VAL A 65 6.96 -5.85 17.14
N GLU A 66 7.25 -4.63 17.61
CA GLU A 66 6.24 -3.75 18.20
C GLU A 66 5.11 -3.44 17.20
N SER A 67 5.48 -3.09 15.97
CA SER A 67 4.53 -2.68 14.94
C SER A 67 3.67 -3.84 14.44
N LYS A 68 4.25 -5.05 14.27
CA LYS A 68 3.51 -6.24 13.84
C LYS A 68 2.33 -6.53 14.78
N ASN A 69 2.57 -6.51 16.10
CA ASN A 69 1.53 -6.80 17.08
C ASN A 69 0.43 -5.74 17.06
N TYR A 70 0.79 -4.48 16.84
CA TYR A 70 -0.19 -3.40 16.68
C TYR A 70 -1.01 -3.57 15.40
N LEU A 71 -0.37 -3.87 14.27
CA LEU A 71 -1.05 -4.06 12.98
C LEU A 71 -2.09 -5.17 12.99
N GLU A 72 -1.82 -6.28 13.68
CA GLU A 72 -2.78 -7.38 13.81
C GLU A 72 -4.06 -6.96 14.55
N ASN A 73 -3.93 -6.18 15.61
CA ASN A 73 -5.09 -5.66 16.33
C ASN A 73 -5.82 -4.59 15.49
N LEU A 74 -5.04 -3.69 14.88
CA LEU A 74 -5.56 -2.60 14.06
C LEU A 74 -6.29 -3.12 12.82
N SER A 75 -5.86 -4.23 12.22
CA SER A 75 -6.54 -4.82 11.05
C SER A 75 -7.95 -5.29 11.37
N SER A 76 -8.12 -5.85 12.57
CA SER A 76 -9.43 -6.27 13.06
C SER A 76 -10.32 -5.07 13.38
N GLU A 77 -9.74 -4.02 13.96
CA GLU A 77 -10.46 -2.79 14.35
C GLU A 77 -10.90 -1.95 13.14
N LEU A 78 -10.04 -1.81 12.13
CA LEU A 78 -10.29 -0.98 10.95
C LEU A 78 -10.74 -1.79 9.71
N GLU A 79 -10.97 -3.09 9.90
CA GLU A 79 -11.46 -4.04 8.89
C GLU A 79 -10.70 -3.97 7.54
N PHE A 80 -9.36 -3.94 7.58
CA PHE A 80 -8.52 -4.05 6.38
C PHE A 80 -7.91 -5.45 6.24
N PHE A 81 -7.57 -5.84 5.00
CA PHE A 81 -7.03 -7.17 4.73
C PHE A 81 -5.69 -7.40 5.43
N TYR A 82 -5.69 -8.36 6.35
CA TYR A 82 -4.52 -8.88 7.05
C TYR A 82 -4.71 -10.39 7.22
N GLU A 83 -3.81 -11.18 6.65
CA GLU A 83 -3.88 -12.64 6.73
C GLU A 83 -2.58 -13.18 7.33
N LYS A 84 -2.69 -13.94 8.43
CA LYS A 84 -1.53 -14.69 8.95
C LYS A 84 -1.20 -15.82 7.99
N VAL A 85 0.01 -15.74 7.43
CA VAL A 85 0.50 -16.73 6.48
C VAL A 85 1.92 -17.11 6.89
N PRO A 86 2.17 -18.36 7.29
CA PRO A 86 3.51 -18.82 7.58
C PRO A 86 4.45 -18.63 6.38
N SER A 87 5.72 -18.32 6.64
CA SER A 87 6.74 -18.13 5.60
C SER A 87 7.79 -19.22 5.63
N ILE A 88 8.25 -19.62 4.45
CA ILE A 88 9.43 -20.45 4.27
C ILE A 88 10.51 -19.61 3.57
N THR A 89 11.60 -19.32 4.29
CA THR A 89 12.75 -18.61 3.73
C THR A 89 13.83 -19.62 3.36
N VAL A 90 14.15 -19.73 2.08
CA VAL A 90 15.13 -20.66 1.51
C VAL A 90 16.46 -19.96 1.31
N TYR A 91 17.53 -20.58 1.78
CA TYR A 91 18.91 -20.11 1.70
C TYR A 91 19.76 -21.12 0.93
N GLU A 92 20.49 -20.65 -0.07
CA GLU A 92 21.47 -21.46 -0.81
C GLU A 92 22.74 -21.75 0.01
N ASN A 93 22.92 -21.09 1.15
CA ASN A 93 24.05 -21.29 2.05
C ASN A 93 23.56 -21.73 3.45
N LYS A 94 23.87 -22.98 3.81
CA LYS A 94 23.51 -23.56 5.12
C LYS A 94 24.03 -22.75 6.32
N LYS A 95 25.28 -22.26 6.25
CA LYS A 95 25.86 -21.46 7.34
C LYS A 95 25.13 -20.13 7.55
N GLU A 96 24.61 -19.55 6.47
CA GLU A 96 23.81 -18.32 6.54
C GLU A 96 22.47 -18.57 7.25
N ALA A 97 21.77 -19.65 6.86
CA ALA A 97 20.52 -20.06 7.52
C ALA A 97 20.74 -20.33 9.01
N GLU A 98 21.79 -21.08 9.37
CA GLU A 98 22.13 -21.37 10.77
C GLU A 98 22.44 -20.09 11.58
N ARG A 99 23.16 -19.13 10.98
CA ARG A 99 23.45 -17.83 11.61
C ARG A 99 22.17 -17.05 11.88
N ILE A 100 21.28 -16.94 10.88
CA ILE A 100 20.02 -16.20 10.99
C ILE A 100 19.10 -16.87 12.02
N TYR A 101 18.96 -18.19 11.96
CA TYR A 101 18.18 -18.95 12.92
C TYR A 101 18.70 -18.77 14.36
N THR A 102 20.00 -18.91 14.57
CA THR A 102 20.61 -18.72 15.91
C THR A 102 20.38 -17.31 16.45
N ARG A 103 20.51 -16.28 15.61
CA ARG A 103 20.18 -14.90 15.99
C ARG A 103 18.71 -14.76 16.36
N ALA A 104 17.81 -15.34 15.57
CA ALA A 104 16.37 -15.27 15.81
C ALA A 104 15.97 -15.94 17.14
N ILE A 105 16.56 -17.10 17.46
CA ILE A 105 16.38 -17.77 18.76
C ILE A 105 16.91 -16.91 19.90
N LYS A 106 18.09 -16.28 19.75
CA LYS A 106 18.63 -15.34 20.75
C LYS A 106 17.70 -14.14 20.99
N ARG A 107 17.01 -13.69 19.94
CA ARG A 107 15.98 -12.64 19.99
C ARG A 107 14.64 -13.11 20.52
N LYS A 108 14.50 -14.40 20.87
CA LYS A 108 13.26 -15.02 21.36
C LYS A 108 12.11 -14.94 20.35
N ILE A 109 12.41 -15.05 19.06
CA ILE A 109 11.37 -15.22 18.05
C ILE A 109 10.89 -16.68 18.12
N GLU A 110 9.66 -16.89 18.57
CA GLU A 110 9.02 -18.20 18.68
C GLU A 110 8.53 -18.71 17.31
N GLY A 111 8.02 -19.94 17.23
CA GLY A 111 7.41 -20.47 15.99
C GLY A 111 8.37 -20.58 14.79
N LEU A 112 9.67 -20.71 15.06
CA LEU A 112 10.71 -20.89 14.04
C LEU A 112 11.20 -22.33 14.00
N THR A 113 11.32 -22.89 12.80
CA THR A 113 11.92 -24.21 12.59
C THR A 113 12.98 -24.14 11.50
N LEU A 114 14.21 -24.55 11.82
CA LEU A 114 15.27 -24.77 10.82
C LEU A 114 15.07 -26.12 10.13
N LEU A 115 15.01 -26.11 8.81
CA LEU A 115 14.73 -27.27 7.97
C LEU A 115 15.87 -27.51 6.98
N GLU A 116 16.24 -28.78 6.83
CA GLU A 116 17.08 -29.22 5.72
C GLU A 116 16.25 -29.33 4.43
N GLY A 117 16.90 -29.20 3.26
CA GLY A 117 16.25 -29.16 1.95
C GLY A 117 15.20 -30.24 1.71
N ASN A 118 15.48 -31.50 2.08
CA ASN A 118 14.52 -32.60 1.93
C ASN A 118 13.23 -32.42 2.74
N LYS A 119 13.29 -31.87 3.95
CA LYS A 119 12.11 -31.60 4.78
C LYS A 119 11.38 -30.35 4.28
N ALA A 120 12.14 -29.32 3.92
CA ALA A 120 11.61 -28.10 3.32
C ALA A 120 10.82 -28.40 2.03
N ASN A 121 11.35 -29.26 1.15
CA ASN A 121 10.74 -29.64 -0.11
C ASN A 121 9.41 -30.42 0.04
N LYS A 122 9.17 -31.04 1.22
CA LYS A 122 7.87 -31.65 1.54
C LYS A 122 6.80 -30.63 1.91
N ILE A 123 7.21 -29.47 2.42
CA ILE A 123 6.31 -28.36 2.76
C ILE A 123 5.99 -27.54 1.52
N ASN A 124 7.01 -27.27 0.71
CA ASN A 124 6.86 -26.49 -0.52
C ASN A 124 7.72 -27.09 -1.64
N HIS A 125 7.10 -27.37 -2.77
CA HIS A 125 7.74 -28.01 -3.92
C HIS A 125 8.83 -27.10 -4.54
N ASN A 126 9.90 -27.70 -5.07
CA ASN A 126 11.08 -27.04 -5.69
C ASN A 126 12.07 -26.38 -4.72
N ILE A 127 12.31 -27.02 -3.58
CA ILE A 127 13.46 -26.72 -2.73
C ILE A 127 14.54 -27.79 -2.93
N ASN A 128 15.76 -27.36 -3.24
CA ASN A 128 16.87 -28.27 -3.51
C ASN A 128 17.35 -28.97 -2.24
N LYS A 129 17.87 -30.19 -2.36
CA LYS A 129 18.38 -30.97 -1.22
C LYS A 129 19.52 -30.27 -0.47
N ASP A 130 20.37 -29.54 -1.19
CA ASP A 130 21.53 -28.85 -0.64
C ASP A 130 21.20 -27.46 -0.06
N GLU A 131 19.96 -27.00 -0.21
CA GLU A 131 19.46 -25.77 0.39
C GLU A 131 19.03 -26.01 1.86
N CYS A 132 18.96 -24.92 2.63
CA CYS A 132 18.36 -24.92 3.96
C CYS A 132 17.22 -23.91 4.01
N ALA A 133 16.21 -24.16 4.83
CA ALA A 133 15.09 -23.26 4.97
C ALA A 133 14.78 -22.96 6.43
N ILE A 134 14.26 -21.76 6.69
CA ILE A 134 13.66 -21.40 7.98
C ILE A 134 12.16 -21.26 7.74
N LEU A 135 11.37 -22.11 8.38
CA LEU A 135 9.93 -21.96 8.49
C LEU A 135 9.62 -21.01 9.66
N SER A 136 8.74 -20.05 9.43
CA SER A 136 8.24 -19.12 10.43
C SER A 136 6.72 -19.07 10.41
N GLU A 137 6.10 -19.31 11.56
CA GLU A 137 4.65 -19.18 11.76
C GLU A 137 4.22 -17.72 12.00
N ASN A 138 5.18 -16.79 11.99
CA ASN A 138 5.03 -15.43 12.52
C ASN A 138 4.92 -14.33 11.45
N THR A 139 4.64 -14.69 10.20
CA THR A 139 4.49 -13.72 9.11
C THR A 139 3.03 -13.53 8.72
N ALA A 140 2.74 -12.42 8.05
CA ALA A 140 1.42 -12.14 7.51
C ALA A 140 1.53 -11.39 6.18
N VAL A 141 0.42 -11.31 5.47
CA VAL A 141 0.25 -10.44 4.31
C VAL A 141 -0.75 -9.34 4.65
N ILE A 142 -0.46 -8.11 4.23
CA ILE A 142 -1.35 -6.97 4.34
C ILE A 142 -1.67 -6.41 2.94
N SER A 143 -2.82 -5.76 2.79
CA SER A 143 -3.11 -4.86 1.68
C SER A 143 -2.74 -3.42 2.07
N PRO A 144 -1.65 -2.82 1.55
CA PRO A 144 -1.24 -1.49 1.97
C PRO A 144 -2.24 -0.40 1.55
N TYR A 145 -2.95 -0.58 0.44
CA TYR A 145 -3.98 0.37 0.00
C TYR A 145 -5.23 0.29 0.89
N ASP A 146 -5.69 -0.91 1.26
CA ASP A 146 -6.81 -1.06 2.20
C ASP A 146 -6.43 -0.50 3.58
N TYR A 147 -5.19 -0.76 4.02
CA TYR A 147 -4.65 -0.20 5.25
C TYR A 147 -4.67 1.34 5.24
N ALA A 148 -4.12 1.95 4.18
CA ALA A 148 -4.09 3.41 4.03
C ALA A 148 -5.50 4.03 3.96
N THR A 149 -6.37 3.48 3.10
CA THR A 149 -7.71 4.01 2.89
C THR A 149 -8.60 3.83 4.11
N SER A 150 -8.50 2.72 4.85
CA SER A 150 -9.21 2.56 6.12
C SER A 150 -8.85 3.66 7.12
N MET A 151 -7.56 3.97 7.26
CA MET A 151 -7.09 5.06 8.13
C MET A 151 -7.57 6.43 7.63
N ALA A 152 -7.48 6.70 6.33
CA ALA A 152 -7.84 7.98 5.73
C ALA A 152 -9.34 8.27 5.80
N GLU A 153 -10.19 7.27 5.55
CA GLU A 153 -11.65 7.41 5.62
C GLU A 153 -12.11 7.72 7.05
N ILE A 154 -11.54 7.03 8.04
CA ILE A 154 -11.82 7.30 9.45
C ILE A 154 -11.32 8.71 9.82
N ALA A 155 -10.13 9.10 9.39
CA ALA A 155 -9.63 10.46 9.63
C ALA A 155 -10.55 11.53 9.02
N TYR A 156 -11.03 11.31 7.80
CA TYR A 156 -11.96 12.20 7.11
C TYR A 156 -13.29 12.34 7.87
N ASP A 157 -13.89 11.22 8.28
CA ASP A 157 -15.15 11.21 9.04
C ASP A 157 -14.98 11.86 10.43
N ASN A 158 -13.76 11.86 10.99
CA ASN A 158 -13.40 12.55 12.23
C ASN A 158 -12.94 14.01 12.01
N GLY A 159 -13.18 14.58 10.83
CA GLY A 159 -13.02 16.01 10.57
C GLY A 159 -11.66 16.44 10.01
N VAL A 160 -10.76 15.50 9.69
CA VAL A 160 -9.52 15.86 8.97
C VAL A 160 -9.86 16.34 7.56
N SER A 161 -9.32 17.50 7.20
CA SER A 161 -9.53 18.10 5.88
C SER A 161 -8.57 17.54 4.83
N PHE A 162 -9.07 16.74 3.90
CA PHE A 162 -8.27 16.30 2.74
C PHE A 162 -8.43 17.27 1.57
N LYS A 163 -7.29 17.74 1.04
CA LYS A 163 -7.18 18.59 -0.15
C LYS A 163 -6.50 17.79 -1.25
N LEU A 164 -7.32 17.04 -2.00
CA LEU A 164 -6.86 16.24 -3.14
C LEU A 164 -6.66 17.13 -4.37
N GLU A 165 -5.92 16.60 -5.35
CA GLU A 165 -5.54 17.30 -6.58
C GLU A 165 -4.84 18.65 -6.32
N GLU A 166 -4.18 18.81 -5.19
CA GLU A 166 -3.60 20.08 -4.77
C GLU A 166 -2.12 19.89 -4.47
N GLU A 167 -1.26 20.53 -5.25
CA GLU A 167 0.19 20.37 -5.15
C GLU A 167 0.79 21.50 -4.31
N VAL A 168 1.55 21.14 -3.29
CA VAL A 168 2.34 22.11 -2.53
C VAL A 168 3.48 22.62 -3.42
N ILE A 169 3.53 23.93 -3.60
CA ILE A 169 4.57 24.63 -4.37
C ILE A 169 5.64 25.17 -3.44
N GLU A 170 5.27 25.69 -2.28
CA GLU A 170 6.23 26.37 -1.40
C GLU A 170 5.81 26.29 0.07
N VAL A 171 6.80 26.09 0.96
CA VAL A 171 6.61 26.17 2.41
C VAL A 171 7.53 27.23 2.98
N LYS A 172 6.98 28.20 3.71
CA LYS A 172 7.65 29.37 4.26
C LYS A 172 7.53 29.44 5.78
N LYS A 173 8.65 29.47 6.51
CA LYS A 173 8.63 29.72 7.95
C LYS A 173 8.09 31.13 8.23
N GLN A 174 7.18 31.25 9.18
CA GLN A 174 6.62 32.55 9.58
C GLN A 174 7.45 33.22 10.69
N PRO A 175 7.50 34.57 10.75
CA PRO A 175 8.25 35.30 11.78
C PRO A 175 7.77 35.08 13.22
N ARG A 176 6.52 34.63 13.43
CA ARG A 176 5.88 34.46 14.75
C ARG A 176 5.60 32.99 15.11
N ASN A 177 6.45 32.08 14.61
CA ASN A 177 6.30 30.62 14.64
C ASN A 177 5.23 30.10 13.67
N GLY A 178 5.35 28.82 13.28
CA GLY A 178 4.53 28.20 12.25
C GLY A 178 5.01 28.45 10.82
N TYR A 179 4.17 28.06 9.87
CA TYR A 179 4.48 27.95 8.45
C TYR A 179 3.35 28.53 7.60
N TYR A 180 3.73 29.10 6.47
CA TYR A 180 2.86 29.49 5.38
C TYR A 180 3.09 28.53 4.21
N ILE A 181 2.03 27.84 3.78
CA ILE A 181 2.08 26.82 2.74
C ILE A 181 1.33 27.37 1.53
N VAL A 182 2.00 27.41 0.37
CA VAL A 182 1.44 27.82 -0.92
C VAL A 182 1.28 26.59 -1.79
N THR A 183 0.09 26.42 -2.36
CA THR A 183 -0.22 25.38 -3.34
C THR A 183 -0.57 26.00 -4.69
N ASP A 184 -0.79 25.16 -5.68
CA ASP A 184 -1.30 25.58 -6.99
C ASP A 184 -2.74 26.09 -6.96
N LYS A 185 -3.51 25.80 -5.90
CA LYS A 185 -4.91 26.19 -5.74
C LYS A 185 -5.16 27.22 -4.64
N SER A 186 -4.36 27.25 -3.59
CA SER A 186 -4.69 27.95 -2.34
C SER A 186 -3.46 28.28 -1.49
N ARG A 187 -3.73 28.87 -0.32
CA ARG A 187 -2.75 29.29 0.68
C ARG A 187 -3.25 28.93 2.08
N TYR A 188 -2.35 28.36 2.87
CA TYR A 188 -2.63 27.89 4.22
C TYR A 188 -1.58 28.37 5.21
N SER A 189 -1.94 28.34 6.48
CA SER A 189 -0.98 28.42 7.57
C SER A 189 -1.11 27.23 8.49
N SER A 190 0.03 26.81 9.06
CA SER A 190 0.10 25.71 10.01
C SER A 190 1.07 26.00 11.14
N ARG A 191 0.84 25.42 12.32
CA ARG A 191 1.82 25.45 13.41
C ARG A 191 2.88 24.36 13.24
N VAL A 192 2.47 23.18 12.80
CA VAL A 192 3.36 22.04 12.52
C VAL A 192 3.18 21.58 11.08
N VAL A 193 4.28 21.23 10.42
CA VAL A 193 4.26 20.60 9.09
C VAL A 193 4.84 19.19 9.22
N ILE A 194 4.10 18.21 8.72
CA ILE A 194 4.57 16.82 8.56
C ILE A 194 4.78 16.58 7.07
N LYS A 195 6.03 16.50 6.65
CA LYS A 195 6.41 16.19 5.28
C LYS A 195 6.54 14.67 5.11
N THR A 196 5.75 14.10 4.20
CA THR A 196 5.83 12.68 3.83
C THR A 196 6.18 12.47 2.35
N ASN A 197 6.16 13.54 1.56
CA ASN A 197 6.47 13.50 0.14
C ASN A 197 7.98 13.59 -0.15
N TYR A 198 8.38 13.00 -1.28
CA TYR A 198 9.79 12.79 -1.61
C TYR A 198 10.40 13.88 -2.50
N ALA A 199 9.60 14.77 -3.09
CA ALA A 199 10.06 15.71 -4.10
C ALA A 199 9.30 17.05 -4.04
N LEU A 200 9.74 17.95 -3.17
CA LEU A 200 9.41 19.37 -3.25
C LEU A 200 10.64 20.08 -3.84
N LYS A 201 10.54 20.54 -5.09
CA LYS A 201 11.64 21.23 -5.82
C LYS A 201 12.06 22.57 -5.16
N SER A 202 11.24 23.11 -4.26
CA SER A 202 11.31 24.47 -3.72
C SER A 202 11.20 24.54 -2.20
N ASP A 203 11.36 23.41 -1.49
CA ASP A 203 11.40 23.43 -0.03
C ASP A 203 12.61 24.25 0.46
N LEU A 204 12.33 25.22 1.35
CA LEU A 204 13.24 26.30 1.73
C LEU A 204 14.62 25.89 2.28
N LYS A 205 14.83 24.63 2.70
CA LYS A 205 16.09 24.23 3.37
C LYS A 205 16.54 22.78 3.14
N THR A 206 15.85 21.99 2.31
CA THR A 206 16.29 20.62 1.94
C THR A 206 16.93 20.59 0.56
N LYS A 207 17.80 21.57 0.28
CA LYS A 207 18.92 21.41 -0.65
C LYS A 207 20.09 20.67 0.01
N SER A 208 19.86 20.03 1.17
CA SER A 208 20.81 19.10 1.71
C SER A 208 20.74 17.81 0.91
N GLU A 209 21.90 17.23 0.66
CA GLU A 209 22.13 15.89 0.13
C GLU A 209 21.45 14.75 0.96
N LEU A 210 20.60 15.11 1.94
CA LEU A 210 19.95 14.23 2.91
C LEU A 210 18.66 13.54 2.40
N ASP A 211 17.99 14.10 1.40
CA ASP A 211 16.68 13.62 0.88
C ASP A 211 16.73 12.96 -0.51
N MET A 212 17.82 13.11 -1.28
CA MET A 212 18.02 12.35 -2.52
C MET A 212 18.86 11.10 -2.21
N PRO A 213 18.32 9.88 -2.30
CA PRO A 213 19.11 8.67 -2.07
C PRO A 213 20.16 8.52 -3.17
N SER A 214 21.36 8.11 -2.77
CA SER A 214 22.44 7.78 -3.70
C SER A 214 22.21 6.45 -4.44
N GLU A 215 21.32 5.58 -3.95
CA GLU A 215 21.00 4.28 -4.54
C GLU A 215 19.51 3.95 -4.48
N GLU A 216 18.89 3.86 -5.65
CA GLU A 216 17.55 3.30 -5.85
C GLU A 216 17.63 1.79 -6.03
N MET A 217 16.63 1.08 -5.53
CA MET A 217 16.47 -0.36 -5.67
C MET A 217 15.21 -0.62 -6.50
N LEU A 218 15.40 -1.15 -7.70
CA LEU A 218 14.31 -1.64 -8.53
C LEU A 218 13.85 -3.01 -8.04
N ILE A 219 12.54 -3.19 -7.95
CA ILE A 219 11.91 -4.49 -7.74
C ILE A 219 10.95 -4.72 -8.90
N GLU A 220 11.16 -5.81 -9.62
CA GLU A 220 10.28 -6.23 -10.70
C GLU A 220 9.19 -7.13 -10.11
N ASN A 221 7.93 -6.90 -10.47
CA ASN A 221 6.82 -7.64 -9.89
C ASN A 221 6.04 -8.40 -10.97
N MET A 222 5.52 -9.55 -10.58
CA MET A 222 4.69 -10.39 -11.43
C MET A 222 3.46 -10.86 -10.65
N LEU A 223 2.27 -10.57 -11.17
CA LEU A 223 1.02 -11.09 -10.64
C LEU A 223 0.60 -12.33 -11.42
N ILE A 224 0.44 -13.45 -10.72
CA ILE A 224 0.16 -14.75 -11.31
C ILE A 224 -1.14 -15.28 -10.71
N GLU A 225 -2.04 -15.78 -11.55
CA GLU A 225 -3.19 -16.56 -11.08
C GLU A 225 -2.71 -17.81 -10.35
N LYS A 226 -3.32 -18.14 -9.19
CA LYS A 226 -2.94 -19.36 -8.48
C LYS A 226 -3.40 -20.61 -9.21
N ASP A 227 -2.66 -21.70 -8.99
CA ASP A 227 -3.05 -23.05 -9.41
C ASP A 227 -3.43 -23.83 -8.15
N PHE A 228 -4.74 -23.92 -7.93
CA PHE A 228 -5.38 -24.52 -6.77
C PHE A 228 -5.03 -26.01 -6.58
N ASN A 229 -4.48 -26.68 -7.61
CA ASN A 229 -4.15 -28.10 -7.54
C ASN A 229 -2.73 -28.40 -7.03
N LYS A 230 -1.84 -27.40 -6.92
CA LYS A 230 -0.43 -27.55 -6.50
C LYS A 230 0.01 -26.52 -5.45
N GLU A 231 -0.96 -25.98 -4.73
CA GLU A 231 -0.89 -24.60 -4.27
C GLU A 231 0.07 -24.34 -3.11
N ILE A 232 0.79 -23.22 -3.24
CA ILE A 232 1.68 -22.65 -2.24
C ILE A 232 0.83 -22.04 -1.13
N LYS A 233 0.85 -22.66 0.05
CA LYS A 233 0.13 -22.18 1.25
C LYS A 233 0.94 -21.21 2.11
N HIS A 234 2.20 -21.02 1.77
CA HIS A 234 3.17 -20.27 2.55
C HIS A 234 3.66 -19.07 1.75
N ILE A 235 4.07 -18.02 2.45
CA ILE A 235 4.95 -17.02 1.85
C ILE A 235 6.27 -17.71 1.53
N ILE A 236 6.78 -17.60 0.30
CA ILE A 236 8.09 -18.16 -0.05
C ILE A 236 9.07 -17.03 -0.27
N LYS A 237 10.22 -17.09 0.39
CA LYS A 237 11.33 -16.16 0.16
C LYS A 237 12.58 -16.93 -0.19
N LYS A 238 13.05 -16.88 -1.43
CA LYS A 238 14.32 -17.49 -1.84
C LYS A 238 15.42 -16.43 -1.88
N ARG A 239 16.49 -16.64 -1.12
CA ARG A 239 17.70 -15.80 -1.13
C ARG A 239 18.79 -16.49 -1.93
N ARG A 240 19.32 -15.78 -2.94
CA ARG A 240 20.43 -16.22 -3.77
C ARG A 240 21.78 -15.79 -3.18
N LYS A 241 22.84 -16.52 -3.51
CA LYS A 241 24.22 -16.17 -3.11
C LYS A 241 24.69 -14.80 -3.62
N ASN A 242 24.16 -14.33 -4.75
CA ASN A 242 24.48 -13.03 -5.35
C ASN A 242 23.70 -11.85 -4.71
N GLY A 243 22.91 -12.09 -3.66
CA GLY A 243 22.14 -11.06 -2.96
C GLY A 243 20.72 -10.85 -3.50
N GLU A 244 20.36 -11.48 -4.61
CA GLU A 244 19.01 -11.41 -5.18
C GLU A 244 18.00 -12.13 -4.29
N VAL A 245 16.76 -11.63 -4.31
CA VAL A 245 15.66 -12.18 -3.52
C VAL A 245 14.43 -12.34 -4.39
N ILE A 246 13.85 -13.53 -4.35
CA ILE A 246 12.55 -13.83 -4.93
C ILE A 246 11.58 -14.02 -3.77
N LEU A 247 10.54 -13.20 -3.69
CA LEU A 247 9.51 -13.28 -2.66
C LEU A 247 8.16 -13.51 -3.32
N LEU A 248 7.44 -14.53 -2.87
CA LEU A 248 6.10 -14.87 -3.34
C LEU A 248 5.10 -14.72 -2.20
N LEU A 249 4.08 -13.90 -2.41
CA LEU A 249 3.02 -13.59 -1.46
C LEU A 249 1.66 -13.98 -2.03
N PRO A 250 0.80 -14.70 -1.29
CA PRO A 250 -0.63 -14.68 -1.61
C PRO A 250 -1.17 -13.25 -1.44
N ASN A 251 -2.23 -12.88 -2.15
CA ASN A 251 -2.89 -11.60 -1.96
C ASN A 251 -4.41 -11.74 -1.73
N SER A 252 -5.07 -10.62 -1.39
CA SER A 252 -6.52 -10.53 -1.14
C SER A 252 -7.41 -10.87 -2.33
N THR A 253 -6.84 -10.99 -3.53
CA THR A 253 -7.57 -11.38 -4.75
C THR A 253 -7.38 -12.86 -5.11
N ASN A 254 -6.80 -13.64 -4.19
CA ASN A 254 -6.48 -15.05 -4.38
C ASN A 254 -5.52 -15.31 -5.57
N LYS A 255 -4.58 -14.37 -5.77
CA LYS A 255 -3.49 -14.45 -6.73
C LYS A 255 -2.15 -14.56 -5.99
N LEU A 256 -1.09 -14.85 -6.72
CA LEU A 256 0.27 -14.91 -6.23
C LEU A 256 1.04 -13.70 -6.76
N LEU A 257 1.50 -12.84 -5.86
CA LEU A 257 2.37 -11.73 -6.17
C LEU A 257 3.82 -12.17 -5.99
N VAL A 258 4.62 -12.01 -7.04
CA VAL A 258 6.06 -12.22 -7.01
C VAL A 258 6.75 -10.85 -6.97
N TYR A 259 7.68 -10.70 -6.03
CA TYR A 259 8.66 -9.63 -5.94
C TYR A 259 10.04 -10.17 -6.30
N LEU A 260 10.65 -9.64 -7.34
CA LEU A 260 11.99 -9.97 -7.80
C LEU A 260 12.92 -8.78 -7.49
N LYS A 261 13.71 -8.91 -6.43
CA LYS A 261 14.86 -8.03 -6.20
C LYS A 261 16.04 -8.62 -6.96
N THR A 262 16.37 -7.99 -8.07
CA THR A 262 17.42 -8.40 -8.99
C THR A 262 18.52 -7.33 -9.04
N ASN A 263 19.74 -7.74 -9.41
CA ASN A 263 20.86 -6.80 -9.53
C ASN A 263 20.87 -6.06 -10.87
N GLU A 264 20.14 -6.59 -11.85
CA GLU A 264 19.97 -6.07 -13.20
C GLU A 264 18.53 -6.29 -13.66
N PHE A 265 18.07 -5.46 -14.59
CA PHE A 265 16.77 -5.63 -15.22
C PHE A 265 16.70 -6.97 -15.96
N LYS A 266 15.58 -7.68 -15.82
CA LYS A 266 15.35 -8.98 -16.44
C LYS A 266 14.20 -8.89 -17.43
N GLU A 267 14.41 -9.41 -18.64
CA GLU A 267 13.30 -9.53 -19.58
C GLU A 267 12.27 -10.56 -19.09
N PHE A 268 11.06 -10.50 -19.65
CA PHE A 268 9.95 -11.40 -19.28
C PHE A 268 10.36 -12.88 -19.20
N SER A 269 11.11 -13.37 -20.19
CA SER A 269 11.51 -14.79 -20.25
C SER A 269 12.45 -15.18 -19.09
N GLU A 270 13.26 -14.24 -18.61
CA GLU A 270 14.19 -14.43 -17.50
C GLU A 270 13.47 -14.32 -16.16
N MET A 271 12.61 -13.31 -15.99
CA MET A 271 11.73 -13.19 -14.83
C MET A 271 10.92 -14.47 -14.62
N LYS A 272 10.31 -15.00 -15.69
CA LYS A 272 9.55 -16.26 -15.62
C LYS A 272 10.41 -17.43 -15.16
N LYS A 273 11.62 -17.59 -15.72
CA LYS A 273 12.55 -18.65 -15.30
C LYS A 273 12.94 -18.53 -13.82
N GLU A 274 13.14 -17.32 -13.32
CA GLU A 274 13.42 -17.10 -11.90
C GLU A 274 12.26 -17.59 -11.03
N VAL A 275 11.02 -17.25 -11.39
CA VAL A 275 9.83 -17.71 -10.67
C VAL A 275 9.67 -19.23 -10.77
N GLU A 276 9.86 -19.81 -11.96
CA GLU A 276 9.80 -21.27 -12.16
C GLU A 276 10.86 -22.02 -11.34
N SER A 277 12.00 -21.39 -11.05
CA SER A 277 13.02 -21.98 -10.18
C SER A 277 12.57 -22.11 -8.71
N VAL A 278 11.45 -21.47 -8.34
CA VAL A 278 10.88 -21.51 -6.99
C VAL A 278 9.57 -22.30 -6.94
N ILE A 279 8.71 -22.16 -7.96
CA ILE A 279 7.36 -22.77 -7.94
C ILE A 279 7.17 -23.86 -9.00
N GLY A 280 8.18 -24.08 -9.83
CA GLY A 280 8.14 -25.01 -10.94
C GLY A 280 7.51 -24.41 -12.19
N PRO A 281 7.50 -25.16 -13.31
CA PRO A 281 6.98 -24.67 -14.57
C PRO A 281 5.50 -24.28 -14.51
N PHE A 282 5.15 -23.17 -15.14
CA PHE A 282 3.75 -22.73 -15.28
C PHE A 282 3.49 -22.06 -16.64
N PRO A 283 2.24 -22.12 -17.15
CA PRO A 283 1.86 -21.48 -18.41
C PRO A 283 1.95 -19.96 -18.31
N ALA A 284 2.43 -19.30 -19.37
CA ALA A 284 2.60 -17.84 -19.41
C ALA A 284 1.26 -17.11 -19.32
N GLU A 285 0.17 -17.75 -19.75
CA GLU A 285 -1.19 -17.26 -19.75
C GLU A 285 -1.76 -17.02 -18.34
N ARG A 286 -1.09 -17.53 -17.29
CA ARG A 286 -1.44 -17.23 -15.89
C ARG A 286 -0.89 -15.90 -15.39
N ILE A 287 -0.04 -15.22 -16.17
CA ILE A 287 0.55 -13.95 -15.78
C ILE A 287 -0.41 -12.84 -16.18
N ASP A 288 -0.98 -12.16 -15.19
CA ASP A 288 -1.94 -11.08 -15.39
C ASP A 288 -1.29 -9.72 -15.60
N THR A 289 -0.22 -9.45 -14.85
CA THR A 289 0.39 -8.12 -14.80
C THR A 289 1.86 -8.22 -14.45
N LEU A 290 2.65 -7.38 -15.11
CA LEU A 290 4.05 -7.10 -14.78
C LEU A 290 4.17 -5.61 -14.51
N ASN A 291 4.90 -5.24 -13.47
CA ASN A 291 5.24 -3.85 -13.23
C ASN A 291 6.54 -3.75 -12.42
N GLU A 292 6.98 -2.52 -12.21
CA GLU A 292 8.18 -2.22 -11.46
C GLU A 292 7.84 -1.35 -10.26
N SER A 293 8.63 -1.48 -9.20
CA SER A 293 8.55 -0.65 -8.01
C SER A 293 9.94 -0.20 -7.61
N ILE A 294 10.08 1.10 -7.41
CA ILE A 294 11.36 1.70 -7.02
C ILE A 294 11.31 1.97 -5.52
N PHE A 295 12.27 1.44 -4.78
CA PHE A 295 12.48 1.69 -3.35
C PHE A 295 13.84 2.32 -3.11
N TRP A 296 14.06 2.87 -1.92
CA TRP A 296 15.36 3.41 -1.53
C TRP A 296 16.13 2.39 -0.70
N ASN A 297 17.43 2.28 -0.95
CA ASN A 297 18.34 1.43 -0.17
C ASN A 297 18.78 2.09 1.17
N LYS A 298 17.96 3.01 1.71
CA LYS A 298 18.20 3.73 2.97
C LYS A 298 17.27 3.22 4.06
N GLU A 299 17.74 3.27 5.31
CA GLU A 299 16.89 3.00 6.47
C GLU A 299 15.77 4.04 6.56
N ILE A 300 14.59 3.59 6.99
CA ILE A 300 13.45 4.47 7.23
C ILE A 300 13.76 5.37 8.42
N SER A 301 13.58 6.69 8.27
CA SER A 301 13.94 7.67 9.30
C SER A 301 12.93 8.81 9.43
N ILE A 302 12.86 9.37 10.63
CA ILE A 302 12.25 10.68 10.88
C ILE A 302 13.40 11.67 11.01
N ASN A 303 13.45 12.62 10.09
CA ASN A 303 14.42 13.69 10.07
C ASN A 303 13.76 14.96 10.63
N LEU A 304 14.38 15.55 11.64
CA LEU A 304 14.03 16.89 12.09
C LEU A 304 14.89 17.88 11.33
N VAL A 305 14.31 19.01 10.94
CA VAL A 305 15.09 20.10 10.34
C VAL A 305 15.80 20.87 11.46
N ASP A 306 17.10 21.07 11.33
CA ASP A 306 17.91 21.79 12.33
C ASP A 306 17.30 23.17 12.62
N ASN A 307 17.09 23.45 13.91
CA ASN A 307 16.45 24.68 14.42
C ASN A 307 14.98 24.89 14.01
N GLU A 308 14.31 23.85 13.50
CA GLU A 308 12.88 23.85 13.12
C GLU A 308 12.18 22.55 13.55
N PRO A 309 12.02 22.31 14.87
CA PRO A 309 11.43 21.06 15.39
C PRO A 309 9.98 20.84 14.95
N ASP A 310 9.27 21.91 14.57
CA ASP A 310 7.90 21.93 14.04
C ASP A 310 7.79 21.66 12.54
N TYR A 311 8.91 21.34 11.89
CA TYR A 311 8.95 20.72 10.57
C TYR A 311 9.48 19.28 10.67
N ILE A 312 8.58 18.32 10.59
CA ILE A 312 8.88 16.90 10.76
C ILE A 312 8.90 16.25 9.37
N SER A 313 10.06 15.75 8.93
CA SER A 313 10.20 15.04 7.66
C SER A 313 10.28 13.54 7.89
N ILE A 314 9.44 12.77 7.21
CA ILE A 314 9.38 11.31 7.31
C ILE A 314 9.80 10.68 5.98
N ASN A 315 10.93 9.97 6.00
CA ASN A 315 11.46 9.28 4.83
C ASN A 315 11.23 7.77 4.98
N ALA A 316 10.24 7.24 4.25
CA ALA A 316 9.78 5.86 4.39
C ALA A 316 9.65 5.07 3.07
N LYS A 317 10.28 5.50 1.97
CA LYS A 317 10.22 4.76 0.68
C LYS A 317 11.12 3.52 0.71
N ASN A 318 10.71 2.50 1.45
CA ASN A 318 11.46 1.27 1.68
C ASN A 318 10.49 0.08 1.73
N TYR A 319 10.90 -1.09 1.22
CA TYR A 319 10.02 -2.27 1.12
C TYR A 319 9.52 -2.82 2.47
N ASN A 320 10.12 -2.39 3.60
CA ASN A 320 9.68 -2.77 4.95
C ASN A 320 8.84 -1.68 5.64
N SER A 321 8.47 -0.62 4.92
CA SER A 321 7.75 0.54 5.48
C SER A 321 6.42 0.15 6.08
N ASP A 322 5.65 -0.69 5.39
CA ASP A 322 4.31 -1.11 5.82
C ASP A 322 4.36 -1.80 7.19
N THR A 323 5.38 -2.63 7.44
CA THR A 323 5.54 -3.34 8.71
C THR A 323 5.88 -2.39 9.86
N ILE A 324 6.76 -1.40 9.65
CA ILE A 324 7.24 -0.55 10.75
C ILE A 324 6.45 0.75 10.92
N LEU A 325 5.48 1.00 10.03
CA LEU A 325 4.71 2.24 9.99
C LEU A 325 4.11 2.62 11.36
N PRO A 326 3.49 1.71 12.13
CA PRO A 326 2.97 2.06 13.46
C PRO A 326 4.00 2.69 14.40
N SER A 327 5.17 2.08 14.53
CA SER A 327 6.25 2.60 15.40
C SER A 327 6.77 3.94 14.89
N LEU A 328 6.83 4.12 13.57
CA LEU A 328 7.22 5.38 12.94
C LEU A 328 6.20 6.50 13.22
N ILE A 329 4.91 6.21 13.13
CA ILE A 329 3.86 7.20 13.41
C ILE A 329 3.79 7.51 14.89
N LYS A 330 3.96 6.52 15.78
CA LYS A 330 4.05 6.76 17.23
C LYS A 330 5.16 7.75 17.58
N GLU A 331 6.38 7.54 17.06
CA GLU A 331 7.48 8.51 17.25
C GLU A 331 7.14 9.89 16.66
N THR A 332 6.41 9.93 15.55
CA THR A 332 5.93 11.19 14.97
C THR A 332 4.97 11.91 15.92
N MET A 333 4.02 11.19 16.52
CA MET A 333 3.04 11.75 17.45
C MET A 333 3.70 12.25 18.74
N ASP A 334 4.71 11.54 19.26
CA ASP A 334 5.49 12.00 20.40
C ASP A 334 6.12 13.38 20.12
N LYS A 335 6.74 13.55 18.94
CA LYS A 335 7.33 14.83 18.50
C LYS A 335 6.29 15.93 18.31
N VAL A 336 5.11 15.60 17.77
CA VAL A 336 4.01 16.58 17.69
C VAL A 336 3.56 16.99 19.09
N GLY A 337 3.51 16.05 20.05
CA GLY A 337 3.13 16.30 21.44
C GLY A 337 4.13 17.16 22.22
N ASP A 338 5.40 17.14 21.85
CA ASP A 338 6.42 18.05 22.41
C ASP A 338 6.20 19.51 21.98
N ILE A 339 5.46 19.74 20.88
CA ILE A 339 5.28 21.05 20.24
C ILE A 339 3.87 21.60 20.48
N LEU A 340 2.87 20.72 20.42
CA LEU A 340 1.46 21.04 20.55
C LEU A 340 0.88 20.32 21.76
N LYS A 341 0.04 21.02 22.53
CA LYS A 341 -0.72 20.40 23.61
C LYS A 341 -1.81 19.49 23.02
N LEU A 342 -1.58 18.19 23.06
CA LEU A 342 -2.55 17.19 22.61
C LEU A 342 -3.64 16.98 23.67
N THR A 343 -4.89 17.28 23.30
CA THR A 343 -6.07 16.96 24.13
C THR A 343 -6.93 15.97 23.37
N VAL A 344 -7.33 14.87 24.03
CA VAL A 344 -8.10 13.79 23.38
C VAL A 344 -9.43 14.33 22.86
N ASN A 345 -9.76 13.96 21.63
CA ASN A 345 -11.07 14.17 21.03
C ASN A 345 -12.06 13.14 21.61
N LYS A 346 -13.03 13.61 22.39
CA LYS A 346 -14.03 12.73 23.03
C LYS A 346 -15.09 12.22 22.07
N ASP A 347 -15.23 12.89 20.92
CA ASP A 347 -16.19 12.55 19.88
C ASP A 347 -15.56 11.69 18.78
N PHE A 348 -14.31 11.22 18.99
CA PHE A 348 -13.62 10.34 18.05
C PHE A 348 -14.38 9.02 17.86
N ILE A 349 -14.71 8.71 16.61
CA ILE A 349 -15.38 7.48 16.21
C ILE A 349 -14.40 6.63 15.40
N ASN A 350 -13.96 5.53 15.99
CA ASN A 350 -13.08 4.58 15.31
C ASN A 350 -13.85 3.52 14.52
N LYS A 351 -14.59 3.96 13.50
CA LYS A 351 -15.42 3.04 12.72
C LYS A 351 -15.43 3.42 11.25
N LYS A 352 -15.01 2.48 10.41
CA LYS A 352 -15.14 2.61 8.97
C LYS A 352 -16.59 2.43 8.53
N ARG A 353 -17.00 3.16 7.49
CA ARG A 353 -18.26 2.89 6.78
C ARG A 353 -18.22 1.47 6.21
N LYS A 354 -19.25 0.67 6.53
CA LYS A 354 -19.40 -0.68 5.96
C LYS A 354 -19.70 -0.62 4.48
N TYR A 355 -19.13 -1.56 3.74
CA TYR A 355 -19.37 -1.78 2.32
C TYR A 355 -19.38 -3.27 2.04
N TYR A 356 -19.99 -3.68 0.93
CA TYR A 356 -20.14 -5.08 0.55
C TYR A 356 -19.21 -5.42 -0.60
N LYS A 357 -18.58 -6.59 -0.52
CA LYS A 357 -17.84 -7.19 -1.63
C LYS A 357 -18.63 -8.40 -2.14
N PHE A 358 -19.21 -8.30 -3.33
CA PHE A 358 -20.22 -9.25 -3.81
C PHE A 358 -19.69 -10.70 -3.84
N LYS A 359 -18.40 -10.86 -4.18
CA LYS A 359 -17.71 -12.15 -4.21
C LYS A 359 -17.48 -12.79 -2.83
N GLU A 360 -17.54 -12.03 -1.74
CA GLU A 360 -17.18 -12.46 -0.37
C GLU A 360 -18.39 -12.79 0.50
N ILE A 361 -19.59 -12.41 0.07
CA ILE A 361 -20.85 -12.65 0.79
C ILE A 361 -21.62 -13.86 0.22
N THR A 362 -22.50 -14.41 1.05
CA THR A 362 -23.38 -15.56 0.73
C THR A 362 -24.46 -15.22 -0.30
N ASP A 363 -25.08 -16.22 -0.91
CA ASP A 363 -26.17 -16.00 -1.87
C ASP A 363 -27.41 -15.39 -1.20
N GLU A 364 -27.68 -15.72 0.06
CA GLU A 364 -28.72 -15.06 0.86
C GLU A 364 -28.43 -13.56 1.02
N GLU A 365 -27.22 -13.19 1.47
CA GLU A 365 -26.80 -11.79 1.62
C GLU A 365 -26.81 -11.05 0.28
N ARG A 366 -26.40 -11.70 -0.82
CA ARG A 366 -26.49 -11.13 -2.17
C ARG A 366 -27.93 -10.76 -2.52
N ASN A 367 -28.88 -11.66 -2.31
CA ASN A 367 -30.28 -11.40 -2.60
C ASN A 367 -30.83 -10.26 -1.73
N GLU A 368 -30.45 -10.18 -0.46
CA GLU A 368 -30.84 -9.08 0.42
C GLU A 368 -30.32 -7.73 -0.07
N ILE A 369 -29.04 -7.60 -0.41
CA ILE A 369 -28.50 -6.32 -0.88
C ILE A 369 -29.05 -5.93 -2.26
N ILE A 370 -29.33 -6.90 -3.13
CA ILE A 370 -29.96 -6.65 -4.44
C ILE A 370 -31.38 -6.10 -4.27
N ASN A 371 -32.13 -6.61 -3.29
CA ASN A 371 -33.47 -6.10 -2.97
C ASN A 371 -33.42 -4.65 -2.44
N ILE A 372 -32.34 -4.27 -1.74
CA ILE A 372 -32.14 -2.91 -1.21
C ILE A 372 -31.66 -1.94 -2.30
N ASP A 373 -30.64 -2.33 -3.07
CA ASP A 373 -30.16 -1.58 -4.23
C ASP A 373 -29.93 -2.54 -5.42
N PRO A 374 -30.82 -2.51 -6.44
CA PRO A 374 -30.74 -3.37 -7.62
C PRO A 374 -29.41 -3.26 -8.40
N LYS A 375 -28.61 -2.20 -8.19
CA LYS A 375 -27.27 -2.08 -8.81
C LYS A 375 -26.31 -3.18 -8.36
N TYR A 376 -26.49 -3.77 -7.18
CA TYR A 376 -25.73 -4.96 -6.78
C TYR A 376 -26.12 -6.21 -7.57
N GLY A 377 -27.23 -6.19 -8.32
CA GLY A 377 -27.62 -7.28 -9.23
C GLY A 377 -27.02 -7.11 -10.63
N ASN A 378 -26.45 -5.94 -10.94
CA ASN A 378 -25.86 -5.65 -12.24
C ASN A 378 -24.36 -5.98 -12.26
N MET A 379 -24.00 -7.12 -12.84
CA MET A 379 -22.59 -7.54 -12.96
C MET A 379 -21.84 -6.72 -14.01
N ILE A 380 -20.82 -5.98 -13.57
CA ILE A 380 -19.98 -5.16 -14.45
C ILE A 380 -18.72 -5.92 -14.88
N CYS A 381 -18.09 -6.66 -13.97
CA CYS A 381 -16.92 -7.49 -14.26
C CYS A 381 -17.15 -8.93 -13.82
N LEU A 382 -17.19 -9.83 -14.81
CA LEU A 382 -17.30 -11.27 -14.59
C LEU A 382 -15.99 -11.89 -14.10
N CYS A 383 -14.83 -11.34 -14.47
CA CYS A 383 -13.54 -11.91 -14.07
C CYS A 383 -13.23 -11.70 -12.59
N SER A 384 -13.65 -10.56 -12.04
CA SER A 384 -13.40 -10.19 -10.63
C SER A 384 -14.65 -10.31 -9.75
N ASN A 385 -15.80 -10.69 -10.33
CA ASN A 385 -17.12 -10.67 -9.69
C ASN A 385 -17.47 -9.33 -9.03
N VAL A 386 -17.40 -8.24 -9.81
CA VAL A 386 -17.70 -6.88 -9.35
C VAL A 386 -18.98 -6.35 -10.00
N THR A 387 -19.86 -5.82 -9.17
CA THR A 387 -21.18 -5.27 -9.51
C THR A 387 -21.14 -3.76 -9.72
N GLU A 388 -22.19 -3.19 -10.31
CA GLU A 388 -22.36 -1.75 -10.40
C GLU A 388 -22.50 -1.12 -9.00
N GLY A 389 -23.19 -1.79 -8.08
CA GLY A 389 -23.37 -1.34 -6.71
C GLY A 389 -22.04 -1.09 -5.99
N GLU A 390 -21.07 -2.02 -6.13
CA GLU A 390 -19.72 -1.87 -5.58
C GLU A 390 -18.97 -0.67 -6.18
N ILE A 391 -19.09 -0.45 -7.49
CA ILE A 391 -18.44 0.69 -8.15
C ILE A 391 -19.04 2.01 -7.63
N VAL A 392 -20.37 2.10 -7.57
CA VAL A 392 -21.07 3.30 -7.07
C VAL A 392 -20.74 3.58 -5.61
N ASP A 393 -20.73 2.54 -4.75
CA ASP A 393 -20.35 2.70 -3.35
C ASP A 393 -18.90 3.18 -3.20
N SER A 394 -17.97 2.65 -4.02
CA SER A 394 -16.57 3.08 -4.02
C SER A 394 -16.38 4.55 -4.37
N ILE A 395 -17.27 5.15 -5.16
CA ILE A 395 -17.27 6.57 -5.55
C ILE A 395 -17.88 7.44 -4.44
N ARG A 396 -18.90 6.93 -3.75
CA ARG A 396 -19.71 7.69 -2.77
C ARG A 396 -19.23 7.59 -1.33
N ARG A 397 -18.27 6.72 -1.03
CA ARG A 397 -17.67 6.63 0.32
C ARG A 397 -16.75 7.82 0.61
N PRO A 398 -16.37 8.06 1.89
CA PRO A 398 -15.38 9.09 2.23
C PRO A 398 -14.13 8.94 1.38
N LEU A 399 -13.60 10.05 0.86
CA LEU A 399 -12.46 10.02 -0.08
C LEU A 399 -12.69 9.04 -1.24
N GLY A 400 -13.91 8.96 -1.77
CA GLY A 400 -14.29 7.96 -2.77
C GLY A 400 -13.55 8.12 -4.10
N ALA A 401 -13.55 7.04 -4.90
CA ALA A 401 -12.86 6.98 -6.18
C ALA A 401 -13.28 8.10 -7.14
N ARG A 402 -12.29 8.68 -7.84
CA ARG A 402 -12.47 9.70 -8.89
C ARG A 402 -11.91 9.28 -10.25
N THR A 403 -11.18 8.18 -10.31
CA THR A 403 -10.47 7.69 -11.50
C THR A 403 -10.73 6.21 -11.72
N ILE A 404 -10.42 5.70 -12.91
CA ILE A 404 -10.53 4.25 -13.21
C ILE A 404 -9.69 3.43 -12.24
N GLU A 405 -8.44 3.84 -12.00
CA GLU A 405 -7.55 3.17 -11.07
C GLU A 405 -8.02 3.30 -9.61
N GLY A 406 -8.65 4.42 -9.23
CA GLY A 406 -9.31 4.56 -7.92
C GLY A 406 -10.44 3.55 -7.70
N VAL A 407 -11.22 3.23 -8.75
CA VAL A 407 -12.25 2.17 -8.70
C VAL A 407 -11.58 0.79 -8.66
N ARG A 408 -10.54 0.56 -9.47
CA ARG A 408 -9.75 -0.69 -9.50
C ARG A 408 -9.15 -1.02 -8.15
N ARG A 409 -8.50 -0.07 -7.48
CA ARG A 409 -7.86 -0.28 -6.17
C ARG A 409 -8.88 -0.66 -5.08
N ARG A 410 -10.08 -0.06 -5.10
CA ARG A 410 -11.15 -0.31 -4.10
C ARG A 410 -11.94 -1.59 -4.33
N THR A 411 -12.18 -1.97 -5.58
CA THR A 411 -13.09 -3.08 -5.94
C THR A 411 -12.39 -4.31 -6.49
N GLY A 412 -11.14 -4.18 -6.95
CA GLY A 412 -10.43 -5.22 -7.66
C GLY A 412 -10.95 -5.48 -9.08
N ILE A 413 -11.79 -4.58 -9.63
CA ILE A 413 -12.15 -4.60 -11.05
C ILE A 413 -10.90 -4.45 -11.92
N ILE A 414 -10.93 -4.85 -13.19
CA ILE A 414 -9.79 -4.83 -14.14
C ILE A 414 -8.68 -5.85 -13.80
N ASN A 415 -8.51 -6.28 -12.55
CA ASN A 415 -7.45 -7.23 -12.17
C ASN A 415 -7.60 -8.65 -12.73
N GLY A 416 -8.68 -8.99 -13.42
CA GLY A 416 -8.87 -10.30 -14.05
C GLY A 416 -8.22 -10.43 -15.43
N ARG A 417 -8.24 -11.62 -16.01
CA ARG A 417 -7.57 -11.95 -17.30
C ARG A 417 -7.84 -10.98 -18.45
N CYS A 418 -9.04 -10.40 -18.53
CA CYS A 418 -9.39 -9.48 -19.61
C CYS A 418 -8.77 -8.08 -19.46
N GLN A 419 -8.14 -7.77 -18.32
CA GLN A 419 -7.43 -6.50 -18.04
C GLN A 419 -8.23 -5.25 -18.46
N GLY A 420 -9.55 -5.26 -18.21
CA GLY A 420 -10.42 -4.12 -18.49
C GLY A 420 -11.13 -4.15 -19.85
N SER A 421 -10.82 -5.08 -20.74
CA SER A 421 -11.37 -5.14 -22.12
C SER A 421 -12.90 -5.05 -22.21
N TYR A 422 -13.63 -5.55 -21.20
CA TYR A 422 -15.10 -5.52 -21.16
C TYR A 422 -15.69 -4.47 -20.21
N CYS A 423 -15.01 -4.19 -19.10
CA CYS A 423 -15.57 -3.36 -18.03
C CYS A 423 -15.16 -1.89 -18.12
N LEU A 424 -14.07 -1.54 -18.82
CA LEU A 424 -13.53 -0.18 -18.84
C LEU A 424 -14.58 0.86 -19.25
N THR A 425 -15.25 0.66 -20.39
CA THR A 425 -16.30 1.59 -20.87
C THR A 425 -17.47 1.72 -19.89
N LYS A 426 -17.83 0.63 -19.20
CA LYS A 426 -18.89 0.65 -18.19
C LYS A 426 -18.46 1.45 -16.96
N ILE A 427 -17.23 1.26 -16.48
CA ILE A 427 -16.67 2.03 -15.36
C ILE A 427 -16.64 3.52 -15.72
N THR A 428 -16.16 3.86 -16.93
CA THR A 428 -16.14 5.24 -17.42
C THR A 428 -17.54 5.87 -17.40
N SER A 429 -18.55 5.14 -17.89
CA SER A 429 -19.93 5.63 -17.88
C SER A 429 -20.47 5.81 -16.46
N ILE A 430 -20.17 4.90 -15.53
CA ILE A 430 -20.60 5.01 -14.12
C ILE A 430 -19.91 6.20 -13.45
N LEU A 431 -18.59 6.37 -13.60
CA LEU A 431 -17.86 7.51 -13.05
C LEU A 431 -18.41 8.84 -13.56
N ALA A 432 -18.59 8.97 -14.88
CA ALA A 432 -19.13 10.18 -15.48
C ALA A 432 -20.51 10.53 -14.92
N ARG A 433 -21.38 9.52 -14.75
CA ARG A 433 -22.71 9.68 -14.17
C ARG A 433 -22.65 10.10 -12.70
N GLU A 434 -21.88 9.40 -11.88
CA GLU A 434 -21.82 9.63 -10.43
C GLU A 434 -21.08 10.91 -10.04
N LEU A 435 -20.14 11.38 -10.88
CA LEU A 435 -19.39 12.62 -10.66
C LEU A 435 -19.98 13.82 -11.39
N HIS A 436 -21.05 13.61 -12.19
CA HIS A 436 -21.68 14.65 -13.01
C HIS A 436 -20.70 15.35 -13.97
N ILE A 437 -19.82 14.58 -14.61
CA ILE A 437 -18.83 15.06 -15.58
C ILE A 437 -19.06 14.43 -16.96
N SER A 438 -18.42 14.95 -18.00
CA SER A 438 -18.44 14.29 -19.31
C SER A 438 -17.71 12.94 -19.23
N PRO A 439 -18.13 11.90 -19.96
CA PRO A 439 -17.31 10.69 -20.14
C PRO A 439 -15.90 10.97 -20.68
N MET A 440 -15.71 12.11 -21.36
CA MET A 440 -14.41 12.59 -21.85
C MET A 440 -13.50 13.09 -20.73
N ASP A 441 -14.06 13.55 -19.62
CA ASP A 441 -13.31 14.11 -18.49
C ASP A 441 -12.89 13.01 -17.50
N VAL A 442 -13.30 11.75 -17.75
CA VAL A 442 -12.88 10.61 -16.94
C VAL A 442 -11.43 10.25 -17.30
N ILE A 443 -10.58 10.29 -16.28
CA ILE A 443 -9.17 9.95 -16.37
C ILE A 443 -8.88 8.55 -15.80
N ASN A 444 -7.77 7.97 -16.24
CA ASN A 444 -7.33 6.66 -15.80
C ASN A 444 -6.78 6.69 -14.37
N ASP A 445 -5.82 7.56 -14.09
CA ASP A 445 -5.14 7.66 -12.78
C ASP A 445 -4.66 9.10 -12.51
N LYS A 446 -3.88 9.67 -13.43
CA LYS A 446 -3.24 11.00 -13.31
C LYS A 446 -3.87 12.02 -14.25
N LYS A 447 -3.58 13.31 -14.01
CA LYS A 447 -4.19 14.47 -14.70
C LYS A 447 -4.14 14.37 -16.23
N ASP A 448 -3.07 13.81 -16.78
CA ASP A 448 -2.85 13.70 -18.23
C ASP A 448 -3.07 12.27 -18.76
N SER A 449 -3.97 11.51 -18.12
CA SER A 449 -4.28 10.11 -18.50
C SER A 449 -5.72 9.94 -18.98
N GLU A 450 -6.08 10.66 -20.05
CA GLU A 450 -7.41 10.59 -20.66
C GLU A 450 -7.75 9.17 -21.12
N VAL A 451 -8.97 8.70 -20.80
CA VAL A 451 -9.44 7.37 -21.21
C VAL A 451 -10.07 7.40 -22.60
N ILE A 452 -10.75 8.49 -22.95
CA ILE A 452 -11.41 8.68 -24.24
C ILE A 452 -10.79 9.89 -24.92
N ALA A 453 -10.15 9.70 -26.07
CA ALA A 453 -9.44 10.77 -26.78
C ALA A 453 -10.37 11.72 -27.55
N SER A 454 -11.45 11.20 -28.15
CA SER A 454 -12.43 12.02 -28.86
C SER A 454 -13.76 11.29 -29.07
N ARG A 455 -14.81 12.05 -29.38
CA ARG A 455 -16.05 11.48 -29.93
C ARG A 455 -15.83 11.16 -31.41
N ILE A 456 -16.27 9.99 -31.84
CA ILE A 456 -16.43 9.71 -33.27
C ILE A 456 -17.54 10.65 -33.78
N LYS A 457 -17.30 11.36 -34.88
CA LYS A 457 -18.24 12.33 -35.49
C LYS A 457 -19.66 11.74 -35.52
N GLU A 458 -20.61 12.48 -34.96
CA GLU A 458 -22.03 12.29 -35.26
C GLU A 458 -22.20 12.65 -36.74
N PHE A 459 -22.56 11.65 -37.56
CA PHE A 459 -23.01 11.94 -38.91
C PHE A 459 -24.44 12.45 -38.78
N ASP A 460 -24.69 13.70 -39.19
CA ASP A 460 -26.03 14.14 -39.48
C ASP A 460 -26.59 13.15 -40.52
N SER A 461 -27.61 12.38 -40.13
CA SER A 461 -28.31 11.49 -41.05
C SER A 461 -28.83 12.33 -42.22
N ILE A 462 -28.31 12.07 -43.42
CA ILE A 462 -28.67 12.73 -44.68
C ILE A 462 -30.17 12.60 -44.96
#